data_AF-A0A1S3R9K1-F1
#
_entry.id   AF-A0A1S3R9K1-F1
#
_cell.length_a   1.000
_cell.length_b   1.000
_cell.length_c   1.000
_cell.angle_alpha   90.00
_cell.angle_beta   90.00
_cell.angle_gamma   90.00
#
_symmetry.space_group_name_H-M   'P 1'
#
loop_
_entity.id
_entity.type
_entity.pdbx_description
1 polymer ?
#
loop_
_entity_poly.entity_id
_entity_poly.type
_entity_poly.pdbx_seq_one_letter_code
_entity_poly.pdbx_strand_id
1 'polypeptide(L)'
;MMIEVKVVCREMDCGNPVSESRGPLAEDGRRGVILFSCSGDESIRQCVIRGPGDCYGEYYHHVTCSESVRLVDGAGLCSGRVEVKSNQSWASVCEADFDRQDAEVVCGELGCGAPAALQGGLYGEGEGQTWDKEFQCKGKESLLLDCDTSDRENNTCLPGNAVGLTCSEPDDVRLVGGGSRCAGGVERYDQGEWRTVGSGDRDQGDVAAVVCRQLGCGSSVSVLPGNTTRGFEVYCYGSESALRECRRMNYLSPGLTVICSDLLVQPDISLTDSMGGVSRGHQGPEMFRGYSFTITCSTQPQYPGGSFLLTFTGSNRTQTQPAVNHSAAFLFPAADDSHQGNYSCVYDNYVFSHNFSSESELLSLTITASPLPAFIIRHVVVVLMLLTGITTSYLYYKPTRRQKRVNRVSSMDLYVNAMEMVSLSSRAEAGPGEERAAQGTE
;
A
#
# COMPACT_ATOMS: atom_id res chain seq x y z
N MET A 1 -1.36 29.91 6.56
CA MET A 1 -0.22 30.82 6.79
C MET A 1 1.03 30.03 7.21
N MET A 2 1.17 28.77 6.82
CA MET A 2 2.32 27.99 7.28
C MET A 2 3.64 28.46 6.65
N ILE A 3 3.59 29.15 5.50
CA ILE A 3 4.77 29.78 4.87
C ILE A 3 5.30 30.93 5.73
N GLU A 4 4.44 31.82 6.23
CA GLU A 4 4.87 32.90 7.12
C GLU A 4 5.42 32.35 8.43
N VAL A 5 4.79 31.30 8.96
CA VAL A 5 5.24 30.61 10.18
C VAL A 5 6.62 29.96 9.96
N LYS A 6 6.88 29.38 8.78
CA LYS A 6 8.21 28.86 8.39
C LYS A 6 9.28 29.94 8.50
N VAL A 7 9.02 31.15 7.97
CA VAL A 7 9.97 32.27 8.05
C VAL A 7 10.22 32.67 9.50
N VAL A 8 9.18 32.76 10.32
CA VAL A 8 9.29 33.11 11.75
C VAL A 8 10.10 32.07 12.52
N CYS A 9 9.77 30.78 12.40
CA CYS A 9 10.48 29.70 13.09
C CYS A 9 11.96 29.67 12.70
N ARG A 10 12.25 29.92 11.42
CA ARG A 10 13.63 29.96 10.92
C ARG A 10 14.41 31.18 11.41
N GLU A 11 13.80 32.37 11.40
CA GLU A 11 14.44 33.61 11.90
C GLU A 11 14.74 33.52 13.41
N MET A 12 13.87 32.82 14.15
CA MET A 12 14.04 32.55 15.59
C MET A 12 14.91 31.32 15.88
N ASP A 13 15.37 30.61 14.84
CA ASP A 13 16.18 29.40 14.93
C ASP A 13 15.53 28.27 15.75
N CYS A 14 14.20 28.11 15.71
CA CYS A 14 13.47 27.14 16.53
C CYS A 14 12.83 25.99 15.74
N GLY A 15 13.41 25.62 14.60
CA GLY A 15 13.02 24.45 13.82
C GLY A 15 11.96 24.71 12.74
N ASN A 16 11.20 23.68 12.39
CA ASN A 16 10.13 23.73 11.39
C ASN A 16 8.80 24.18 12.02
N PRO A 17 7.88 24.74 11.22
CA PRO A 17 6.55 25.12 11.70
C PRO A 17 5.70 23.88 11.98
N VAL A 18 5.16 23.78 13.21
CA VAL A 18 4.30 22.66 13.65
C VAL A 18 2.84 23.06 13.62
N SER A 19 2.50 24.22 14.19
CA SER A 19 1.11 24.69 14.20
C SER A 19 1.02 26.21 14.33
N GLU A 20 -0.14 26.72 13.91
CA GLU A 20 -0.55 28.11 14.10
C GLU A 20 -1.97 28.14 14.66
N SER A 21 -2.20 29.04 15.60
CA SER A 21 -3.53 29.31 16.14
C SER A 21 -3.73 30.78 16.43
N ARG A 22 -5.00 31.22 16.49
CA ARG A 22 -5.33 32.58 16.93
C ARG A 22 -5.45 32.61 18.44
N GLY A 23 -4.67 33.49 19.07
CA GLY A 23 -4.72 33.77 20.50
C GLY A 23 -5.21 35.20 20.78
N PRO A 24 -5.67 35.47 22.01
CA PRO A 24 -6.03 36.83 22.45
C PRO A 24 -4.81 37.76 22.43
N LEU A 25 -5.05 39.07 22.32
CA LEU A 25 -4.01 40.10 22.49
C LEU A 25 -3.16 39.83 23.74
N ALA A 26 -1.84 39.71 23.55
CA ALA A 26 -0.90 39.88 24.64
C ALA A 26 -0.89 41.38 24.99
N GLU A 27 -1.47 41.76 26.14
CA GLU A 27 -1.46 43.14 26.64
C GLU A 27 -0.06 43.57 27.15
N ASP A 28 1.00 43.40 26.34
CA ASP A 28 2.38 43.81 26.65
C ASP A 28 2.73 45.21 26.07
N GLY A 29 1.74 45.96 25.58
CA GLY A 29 1.93 47.32 25.05
C GLY A 29 2.77 47.44 23.76
N ARG A 30 3.20 46.32 23.16
CA ARG A 30 3.93 46.29 21.88
C ARG A 30 2.95 46.29 20.70
N ARG A 31 3.23 47.12 19.69
CA ARG A 31 2.46 47.12 18.44
C ARG A 31 2.89 45.93 17.58
N GLY A 32 1.91 45.15 17.11
CA GLY A 32 2.13 44.09 16.15
C GLY A 32 2.43 44.61 14.75
N VAL A 33 2.84 43.70 13.86
CA VAL A 33 2.96 43.92 12.42
C VAL A 33 2.13 42.87 11.69
N ILE A 34 1.64 43.20 10.50
CA ILE A 34 0.93 42.25 9.66
C ILE A 34 1.92 41.73 8.61
N LEU A 35 2.28 40.45 8.72
CA LEU A 35 2.95 39.74 7.63
C LEU A 35 1.90 39.40 6.57
N PHE A 36 2.01 40.03 5.41
CA PHE A 36 1.02 39.89 4.33
C PHE A 36 1.36 38.77 3.35
N SER A 37 2.66 38.56 3.08
CA SER A 37 3.15 37.53 2.18
C SER A 37 4.64 37.31 2.39
N CYS A 38 5.04 36.04 2.41
CA CYS A 38 6.43 35.60 2.35
C CYS A 38 6.59 34.56 1.22
N SER A 39 7.79 34.40 0.68
CA SER A 39 8.19 33.30 -0.22
C SER A 39 8.52 32.02 0.55
N GLY A 40 8.94 32.13 1.82
CA GLY A 40 9.22 31.01 2.73
C GLY A 40 10.70 30.78 3.04
N ASP A 41 11.61 31.27 2.18
CA ASP A 41 13.05 31.03 2.28
C ASP A 41 13.88 32.31 2.43
N GLU A 42 13.23 33.47 2.58
CA GLU A 42 13.83 34.78 2.82
C GLU A 42 13.82 35.18 4.32
N SER A 43 14.63 36.18 4.70
CA SER A 43 14.57 36.73 6.06
C SER A 43 13.22 37.44 6.28
N ILE A 44 12.75 37.48 7.53
CA ILE A 44 11.48 38.12 7.88
C ILE A 44 11.37 39.57 7.37
N ARG A 45 12.50 40.28 7.26
CA ARG A 45 12.56 41.67 6.77
C ARG A 45 12.29 41.82 5.27
N GLN A 46 12.39 40.73 4.52
CA GLN A 46 12.16 40.69 3.08
C GLN A 46 10.72 40.29 2.74
N CYS A 47 9.94 39.82 3.72
CA CYS A 47 8.51 39.61 3.55
C CYS A 47 7.78 40.94 3.30
N VAL A 48 6.60 40.85 2.69
CA VAL A 48 5.70 42.00 2.55
C VAL A 48 5.06 42.28 3.91
N ILE A 49 5.61 43.25 4.63
CA ILE A 49 5.11 43.70 5.93
C ILE A 49 4.26 44.94 5.74
N ARG A 50 3.00 44.92 6.20
CA ARG A 50 2.23 46.15 6.39
C ARG A 50 2.60 46.74 7.75
N GLY A 51 3.01 48.01 7.73
CA GLY A 51 3.58 48.73 8.87
C GLY A 51 2.63 48.84 10.08
N PRO A 52 3.06 49.53 11.15
CA PRO A 52 2.32 49.63 12.42
C PRO A 52 1.11 50.56 12.27
N GLY A 53 0.10 50.10 11.54
CA GLY A 53 -1.28 50.54 11.64
C GLY A 53 -2.05 49.52 12.47
N ASP A 54 -3.20 49.94 13.01
CA ASP A 54 -4.03 49.11 13.87
C ASP A 54 -4.19 47.72 13.29
N CYS A 55 -3.65 46.70 13.98
CA CYS A 55 -4.13 45.34 13.82
C CYS A 55 -5.61 45.41 14.20
N TYR A 56 -6.50 45.59 13.23
CA TYR A 56 -7.95 45.71 13.44
C TYR A 56 -8.57 44.40 13.97
N GLY A 57 -7.77 43.36 14.19
CA GLY A 57 -8.19 42.10 14.79
C GLY A 57 -7.75 42.03 16.24
N GLU A 58 -8.65 41.59 17.12
CA GLU A 58 -8.39 41.33 18.55
C GLU A 58 -7.45 40.13 18.81
N TYR A 59 -6.78 39.62 17.77
CA TYR A 59 -6.12 38.32 17.80
C TYR A 59 -4.70 38.38 17.22
N TYR A 60 -3.78 37.70 17.88
CA TYR A 60 -2.43 37.43 17.37
C TYR A 60 -2.33 35.97 16.92
N HIS A 61 -1.32 35.69 16.11
CA HIS A 61 -0.95 34.33 15.75
C HIS A 61 -0.01 33.77 16.80
N HIS A 62 -0.42 32.69 17.47
CA HIS A 62 0.44 31.84 18.27
C HIS A 62 1.09 30.82 17.35
N VAL A 63 2.42 30.83 17.33
CA VAL A 63 3.25 29.97 16.48
C VAL A 63 3.94 28.93 17.33
N THR A 64 3.82 27.66 16.92
CA THR A 64 4.55 26.56 17.52
C THR A 64 5.52 25.98 16.48
N CYS A 65 6.78 25.81 16.88
CA CYS A 65 7.84 25.23 16.05
C CYS A 65 8.38 23.95 16.74
N SER A 66 9.12 23.11 16.02
CA SER A 66 9.57 21.79 16.51
C SER A 66 10.71 21.84 17.53
N GLU A 67 11.38 22.98 17.72
CA GLU A 67 12.51 23.21 18.63
C GLU A 67 13.79 22.40 18.34
N SER A 68 13.66 21.10 18.06
CA SER A 68 14.76 20.13 18.04
C SER A 68 15.10 19.57 16.67
N VAL A 69 14.13 19.51 15.75
CA VAL A 69 14.33 18.98 14.39
C VAL A 69 13.90 19.98 13.32
N ARG A 70 14.56 19.97 12.17
CA ARG A 70 14.12 20.69 10.98
C ARG A 70 14.30 19.86 9.70
N LEU A 71 13.42 20.10 8.73
CA LEU A 71 13.55 19.58 7.36
C LEU A 71 13.92 20.73 6.43
N VAL A 72 15.05 20.60 5.75
CA VAL A 72 15.62 21.64 4.89
C VAL A 72 15.79 21.17 3.45
N ASP A 73 15.78 22.11 2.51
CA ASP A 73 15.96 21.89 1.07
C ASP A 73 14.94 20.93 0.40
N GLY A 74 13.82 20.64 1.07
CA GLY A 74 12.73 19.85 0.50
C GLY A 74 11.72 20.64 -0.32
N ALA A 75 10.80 19.91 -0.97
CA ALA A 75 9.78 20.48 -1.85
C ALA A 75 8.60 21.13 -1.09
N GLY A 76 8.55 20.99 0.22
CA GLY A 76 7.46 21.43 1.08
C GLY A 76 7.80 21.28 2.55
N LEU A 77 6.82 21.55 3.43
CA LEU A 77 7.04 21.55 4.88
C LEU A 77 7.29 20.16 5.50
N CYS A 78 6.80 19.08 4.87
CA CYS A 78 7.01 17.69 5.31
C CYS A 78 8.07 16.92 4.51
N SER A 79 8.97 17.60 3.81
CA SER A 79 10.07 16.92 3.11
C SER A 79 11.37 17.69 3.25
N GLY A 80 12.49 16.98 3.22
CA GLY A 80 13.82 17.59 3.22
C GLY A 80 14.87 16.73 3.90
N ARG A 81 16.10 17.25 3.98
CA ARG A 81 17.18 16.70 4.80
C ARG A 81 16.85 16.89 6.27
N VAL A 82 17.05 15.84 7.07
CA VAL A 82 16.84 15.89 8.52
C VAL A 82 18.04 16.54 9.18
N GLU A 83 17.79 17.63 9.91
CA GLU A 83 18.78 18.27 10.77
C GLU A 83 18.26 18.37 12.21
N VAL A 84 19.14 18.10 13.17
CA VAL A 84 18.83 18.07 14.60
C VAL A 84 19.63 19.16 15.31
N LYS A 85 19.01 19.82 16.28
CA LYS A 85 19.62 20.90 17.05
C LYS A 85 20.46 20.35 18.19
N SER A 86 21.75 20.67 18.20
CA SER A 86 22.71 20.33 19.27
C SER A 86 23.57 21.54 19.62
N ASN A 87 23.68 21.88 20.91
CA ASN A 87 24.58 22.94 21.40
C ASN A 87 24.51 24.26 20.61
N GLN A 88 23.30 24.72 20.27
CA GLN A 88 23.03 25.92 19.46
C GLN A 88 23.47 25.86 17.99
N SER A 89 23.75 24.66 17.47
CA SER A 89 24.06 24.42 16.06
C SER A 89 23.16 23.32 15.49
N TRP A 90 22.98 23.31 14.18
CA TRP A 90 22.23 22.27 13.48
C TRP A 90 23.19 21.25 12.89
N ALA A 91 22.88 19.98 13.09
CA ALA A 91 23.67 18.87 12.62
C ALA A 91 22.84 17.97 11.70
N SER A 92 23.42 17.58 10.56
CA SER A 92 22.76 16.61 9.66
C SER A 92 22.83 15.20 10.24
N VAL A 93 21.77 14.41 10.09
CA VAL A 93 21.75 13.02 10.54
C VAL A 93 22.21 12.08 9.43
N CYS A 94 23.01 11.07 9.75
CA CYS A 94 23.49 10.10 8.77
C CYS A 94 22.38 9.10 8.41
N GLU A 95 22.28 8.71 7.14
CA GLU A 95 21.33 7.69 6.67
C GLU A 95 21.50 6.33 7.36
N ALA A 96 22.73 5.95 7.70
CA ALA A 96 23.00 4.69 8.38
C ALA A 96 22.55 4.69 9.85
N ASP A 97 22.34 5.87 10.44
CA ASP A 97 22.07 6.09 11.86
C ASP A 97 20.61 6.57 12.09
N PHE A 98 19.75 6.46 11.07
CA PHE A 98 18.37 6.94 11.09
C PHE A 98 17.43 5.93 10.43
N ASP A 99 16.57 5.32 11.23
CA ASP A 99 15.66 4.28 10.77
C ASP A 99 14.21 4.77 10.60
N ARG A 100 13.30 3.82 10.37
CA ARG A 100 11.88 4.13 10.18
C ARG A 100 11.21 4.59 11.48
N GLN A 101 11.62 4.09 12.64
CA GLN A 101 11.06 4.47 13.92
C GLN A 101 11.48 5.90 14.29
N ASP A 102 12.71 6.29 13.98
CA ASP A 102 13.17 7.67 14.12
C ASP A 102 12.36 8.60 13.21
N ALA A 103 12.10 8.17 11.97
CA ALA A 103 11.25 8.88 11.02
C ALA A 103 9.82 9.06 11.54
N GLU A 104 9.24 8.06 12.20
CA GLU A 104 7.90 8.13 12.80
C GLU A 104 7.84 9.24 13.86
N VAL A 105 8.88 9.36 14.70
CA VAL A 105 8.98 10.43 15.71
C VAL A 105 9.12 11.79 15.04
N VAL A 106 10.01 11.95 14.05
CA VAL A 106 10.19 13.24 13.35
C VAL A 106 8.93 13.68 12.62
N CYS A 107 8.28 12.79 11.87
CA CYS A 107 7.03 13.14 11.17
C CYS A 107 5.91 13.46 12.17
N GLY A 108 5.88 12.81 13.33
CA GLY A 108 4.98 13.11 14.44
C GLY A 108 5.23 14.48 15.07
N GLU A 109 6.48 14.78 15.43
CA GLU A 109 6.94 16.06 15.99
C GLU A 109 6.57 17.24 15.09
N LEU A 110 6.65 17.05 13.77
CA LEU A 110 6.32 18.06 12.76
C LEU A 110 4.82 18.14 12.41
N GLY A 111 3.97 17.25 12.95
CA GLY A 111 2.55 17.18 12.57
C GLY A 111 2.34 16.84 11.08
N CYS A 112 3.24 16.01 10.53
CA CYS A 112 3.41 15.76 9.11
C CYS A 112 2.85 14.41 8.62
N GLY A 113 2.09 13.72 9.47
CA GLY A 113 1.56 12.39 9.18
C GLY A 113 2.61 11.29 9.41
N ALA A 114 2.57 10.23 8.61
CA ALA A 114 3.47 9.09 8.72
C ALA A 114 4.67 9.23 7.76
N PRO A 115 5.80 8.52 8.00
CA PRO A 115 6.89 8.46 7.04
C PRO A 115 6.46 7.84 5.71
N ALA A 116 6.72 8.53 4.61
CA ALA A 116 6.43 8.07 3.26
C ALA A 116 7.68 7.59 2.52
N ALA A 117 8.82 8.25 2.72
CA ALA A 117 10.09 7.85 2.13
C ALA A 117 11.30 8.26 2.99
N LEU A 118 12.31 7.38 3.00
CA LEU A 118 13.63 7.61 3.57
C LEU A 118 14.66 7.38 2.47
N GLN A 119 15.45 8.41 2.15
CA GLN A 119 16.44 8.34 1.08
C GLN A 119 17.64 9.24 1.39
N GLY A 120 18.85 8.70 1.35
CA GLY A 120 20.08 9.48 1.52
C GLY A 120 20.43 10.36 0.32
N GLY A 121 21.03 11.53 0.61
CA GLY A 121 21.76 12.34 -0.37
C GLY A 121 20.93 13.14 -1.39
N LEU A 122 19.60 13.09 -1.35
CA LEU A 122 18.74 13.80 -2.32
C LEU A 122 18.67 15.31 -2.16
N TYR A 123 18.82 15.80 -0.93
CA TYR A 123 18.63 17.21 -0.62
C TYR A 123 19.96 17.98 -0.50
N GLY A 124 21.07 17.37 -0.94
CA GLY A 124 22.42 17.96 -0.88
C GLY A 124 23.13 17.72 0.45
N GLU A 125 24.44 17.97 0.46
CA GLU A 125 25.28 17.93 1.65
C GLU A 125 24.94 19.13 2.55
N GLY A 126 24.58 18.88 3.80
CA GLY A 126 24.37 19.96 4.77
C GLY A 126 25.69 20.67 5.06
N GLU A 127 25.70 22.01 5.06
CA GLU A 127 26.83 22.76 5.62
C GLU A 127 26.83 22.60 7.14
N GLY A 128 27.64 21.70 7.69
CA GLY A 128 27.72 21.56 9.14
C GLY A 128 28.31 20.26 9.66
N GLN A 129 28.26 20.13 10.99
CA GLN A 129 28.67 18.93 11.69
C GLN A 129 27.62 17.83 11.46
N THR A 130 28.06 16.58 11.28
CA THR A 130 27.13 15.44 11.32
C THR A 130 26.82 15.11 12.78
N TRP A 131 25.56 14.77 13.05
CA TRP A 131 25.17 14.20 14.32
C TRP A 131 26.02 12.95 14.62
N ASP A 132 26.44 12.80 15.88
CA ASP A 132 27.49 11.87 16.30
C ASP A 132 26.97 10.57 16.93
N LYS A 133 25.64 10.43 17.04
CA LYS A 133 24.97 9.28 17.66
C LYS A 133 23.91 8.67 16.76
N GLU A 134 23.56 7.43 17.02
CA GLU A 134 22.41 6.77 16.44
C GLU A 134 21.17 6.98 17.33
N PHE A 135 20.04 7.29 16.71
CA PHE A 135 18.76 7.35 17.43
C PHE A 135 18.18 5.94 17.54
N GLN A 136 17.62 5.63 18.70
CA GLN A 136 17.02 4.32 18.98
C GLN A 136 15.56 4.48 19.40
N CYS A 137 14.83 5.31 18.66
CA CYS A 137 13.43 5.59 18.92
C CYS A 137 12.60 4.30 18.92
N LYS A 138 11.49 4.31 19.68
CA LYS A 138 10.48 3.26 19.67
C LYS A 138 9.28 3.63 18.79
N GLY A 139 9.27 4.85 18.22
CA GLY A 139 8.23 5.37 17.34
C GLY A 139 7.05 6.02 18.08
N LYS A 140 7.17 6.25 19.39
CA LYS A 140 6.08 6.77 20.25
C LYS A 140 6.47 8.03 21.01
N GLU A 141 7.74 8.38 20.97
CA GLU A 141 8.30 9.59 21.52
C GLU A 141 7.67 10.82 20.86
N SER A 142 7.51 11.89 21.63
CA SER A 142 6.95 13.15 21.13
C SER A 142 7.97 14.02 20.41
N LEU A 143 9.24 13.92 20.82
CA LEU A 143 10.36 14.67 20.29
C LEU A 143 11.49 13.69 19.96
N LEU A 144 12.24 13.94 18.90
CA LEU A 144 13.38 13.09 18.52
C LEU A 144 14.45 13.04 19.63
N LEU A 145 14.65 14.15 20.34
CA LEU A 145 15.60 14.23 21.46
C LEU A 145 15.15 13.47 22.72
N ASP A 146 13.90 13.00 22.78
CA ASP A 146 13.43 12.12 23.86
C ASP A 146 13.82 10.66 23.64
N CYS A 147 14.32 10.31 22.46
CA CYS A 147 14.76 8.96 22.14
C CYS A 147 16.09 8.62 22.81
N ASP A 148 16.25 7.34 23.15
CA ASP A 148 17.56 6.80 23.54
C ASP A 148 18.56 6.97 22.38
N THR A 149 19.84 7.17 22.73
CA THR A 149 20.92 7.30 21.74
C THR A 149 22.09 6.38 22.06
N SER A 150 22.72 5.84 21.02
CA SER A 150 23.94 5.04 21.13
C SER A 150 25.11 5.70 20.40
N ASP A 151 26.32 5.38 20.84
CA ASP A 151 27.54 5.77 20.12
C ASP A 151 27.57 5.06 18.77
N ARG A 152 27.98 5.77 17.72
CA ARG A 152 28.04 5.23 16.37
C ARG A 152 29.12 4.14 16.25
N GLU A 153 28.78 2.97 15.71
CA GLU A 153 29.73 1.84 15.55
C GLU A 153 30.92 2.18 14.62
N ASN A 154 30.69 2.97 13.57
CA ASN A 154 31.72 3.44 12.65
C ASN A 154 31.76 4.97 12.66
N ASN A 155 32.77 5.57 13.32
CA ASN A 155 32.94 7.01 13.53
C ASN A 155 32.99 7.92 12.26
N THR A 156 32.58 7.45 11.09
CA THR A 156 32.56 8.24 9.85
C THR A 156 31.23 8.10 9.12
N CYS A 157 30.43 9.18 9.10
CA CYS A 157 29.43 9.37 8.06
C CYS A 157 30.14 9.91 6.81
N LEU A 158 29.91 9.30 5.65
CA LEU A 158 30.52 9.78 4.41
C LEU A 158 29.85 11.09 3.96
N PRO A 159 30.60 12.02 3.34
CA PRO A 159 30.04 13.19 2.67
C PRO A 159 28.87 12.79 1.74
N GLY A 160 27.74 13.49 1.85
CA GLY A 160 26.54 13.21 1.05
C GLY A 160 25.60 12.13 1.60
N ASN A 161 25.90 11.49 2.73
CA ASN A 161 25.02 10.49 3.35
C ASN A 161 24.03 11.08 4.38
N ALA A 162 23.69 12.37 4.27
CA ALA A 162 22.66 12.94 5.12
C ALA A 162 21.29 12.34 4.75
N VAL A 163 20.52 11.94 5.76
CA VAL A 163 19.21 11.32 5.54
C VAL A 163 18.20 12.37 5.07
N GLY A 164 17.52 12.06 3.98
CA GLY A 164 16.33 12.75 3.51
C GLY A 164 15.07 12.04 4.00
N LEU A 165 14.10 12.82 4.49
CA LEU A 165 12.81 12.34 4.96
C LEU A 165 11.69 13.02 4.17
N THR A 166 10.72 12.24 3.74
CA THR A 166 9.42 12.73 3.26
C THR A 166 8.32 12.07 4.06
N CYS A 167 7.43 12.87 4.65
CA CYS A 167 6.23 12.39 5.34
C CYS A 167 4.99 12.47 4.42
N SER A 168 3.89 11.86 4.83
CA SER A 168 2.66 11.72 4.05
C SER A 168 1.81 13.00 3.94
N GLU A 169 2.21 14.10 4.58
CA GLU A 169 1.35 15.21 4.98
C GLU A 169 0.25 14.76 5.98
N PRO A 170 -0.30 15.67 6.79
CA PRO A 170 -1.42 15.35 7.66
C PRO A 170 -2.68 15.03 6.84
N ASP A 171 -3.52 14.13 7.36
CA ASP A 171 -4.85 13.81 6.81
C ASP A 171 -5.86 14.92 7.17
N ASP A 172 -5.54 16.15 6.75
CA ASP A 172 -6.31 17.36 7.02
C ASP A 172 -7.11 17.83 5.81
N VAL A 173 -7.10 17.11 4.68
CA VAL A 173 -7.84 17.44 3.46
C VAL A 173 -8.65 16.24 2.98
N ARG A 174 -9.89 16.47 2.56
CA ARG A 174 -10.73 15.43 1.96
C ARG A 174 -11.65 15.96 0.87
N LEU A 175 -12.07 15.06 -0.03
CA LEU A 175 -13.11 15.32 -1.01
C LEU A 175 -14.42 14.65 -0.58
N VAL A 176 -15.50 15.43 -0.50
CA VAL A 176 -16.82 14.95 -0.02
C VAL A 176 -17.88 15.00 -1.10
N GLY A 177 -18.83 14.06 -1.06
CA GLY A 177 -20.00 14.05 -1.96
C GLY A 177 -19.74 13.55 -3.38
N GLY A 178 -18.54 13.06 -3.71
CA GLY A 178 -18.25 12.38 -4.96
C GLY A 178 -18.32 10.85 -4.87
N GLY A 179 -18.26 10.17 -6.03
CA GLY A 179 -18.26 8.70 -6.14
C GLY A 179 -16.90 8.04 -5.90
N SER A 180 -15.85 8.82 -5.62
CA SER A 180 -14.52 8.33 -5.27
C SER A 180 -13.80 9.31 -4.33
N ARG A 181 -12.69 8.87 -3.72
CA ARG A 181 -11.80 9.73 -2.91
C ARG A 181 -11.11 10.85 -3.70
N CYS A 182 -11.15 10.75 -5.04
CA CYS A 182 -10.49 11.66 -5.98
C CYS A 182 -11.47 12.57 -6.72
N ALA A 183 -12.73 12.66 -6.26
CA ALA A 183 -13.68 13.66 -6.70
C ALA A 183 -14.61 14.11 -5.57
N GLY A 184 -14.93 15.40 -5.52
CA GLY A 184 -15.89 15.94 -4.57
C GLY A 184 -15.61 17.38 -4.15
N GLY A 185 -16.44 17.88 -3.23
CA GLY A 185 -16.24 19.17 -2.58
C GLY A 185 -15.01 19.14 -1.67
N VAL A 186 -14.17 20.17 -1.74
CA VAL A 186 -12.93 20.25 -0.96
C VAL A 186 -13.24 20.70 0.46
N GLU A 187 -12.85 19.90 1.44
CA GLU A 187 -12.85 20.28 2.85
C GLU A 187 -11.44 20.16 3.44
N ARG A 188 -11.10 21.11 4.32
CA ARG A 188 -9.89 21.08 5.12
C ARG A 188 -10.23 21.13 6.60
N TYR A 189 -9.55 20.30 7.40
CA TYR A 189 -9.64 20.32 8.85
C TYR A 189 -8.91 21.55 9.39
N ASP A 190 -9.66 22.38 10.11
CA ASP A 190 -9.20 23.69 10.53
C ASP A 190 -9.84 24.09 11.85
N GLN A 191 -9.00 24.39 12.85
CA GLN A 191 -9.45 24.82 14.19
C GLN A 191 -10.43 23.84 14.84
N GLY A 192 -10.21 22.53 14.68
CA GLY A 192 -11.04 21.50 15.30
C GLY A 192 -12.30 21.09 14.51
N GLU A 193 -12.53 21.69 13.34
CA GLU A 193 -13.70 21.38 12.50
C GLU A 193 -13.33 21.23 11.02
N TRP A 194 -14.06 20.39 10.29
CA TRP A 194 -13.97 20.34 8.83
C TRP A 194 -14.70 21.55 8.23
N ARG A 195 -14.00 22.31 7.38
CA ARG A 195 -14.54 23.50 6.73
C ARG A 195 -14.38 23.41 5.22
N THR A 196 -15.36 23.93 4.49
CA THR A 196 -15.31 23.97 3.02
C THR A 196 -14.22 24.92 2.55
N VAL A 197 -13.47 24.51 1.53
CA VAL A 197 -12.45 25.34 0.90
C VAL A 197 -13.01 25.93 -0.38
N GLY A 198 -12.91 27.25 -0.49
CA GLY A 198 -13.24 28.01 -1.68
C GLY A 198 -12.01 28.65 -2.31
N SER A 199 -12.17 29.15 -3.52
CA SER A 199 -11.12 29.84 -4.27
C SER A 199 -11.75 30.89 -5.19
N GLY A 200 -11.02 31.99 -5.41
CA GLY A 200 -11.36 32.93 -6.47
C GLY A 200 -11.24 32.26 -7.83
N ASP A 201 -12.05 32.71 -8.80
CA ASP A 201 -12.20 32.06 -10.12
C ASP A 201 -10.88 31.83 -10.87
N ARG A 202 -9.89 32.71 -10.67
CA ARG A 202 -8.59 32.63 -11.34
C ARG A 202 -7.67 31.56 -10.74
N ASP A 203 -7.88 31.22 -9.47
CA ASP A 203 -6.97 30.39 -8.68
C ASP A 203 -7.51 28.97 -8.49
N GLN A 204 -8.74 28.69 -8.96
CA GLN A 204 -9.41 27.39 -8.83
C GLN A 204 -8.58 26.23 -9.39
N GLY A 205 -7.89 26.45 -10.52
CA GLY A 205 -7.03 25.46 -11.14
C GLY A 205 -5.81 25.11 -10.29
N ASP A 206 -5.19 26.12 -9.69
CA ASP A 206 -4.01 25.97 -8.83
C ASP A 206 -4.37 25.26 -7.52
N VAL A 207 -5.50 25.66 -6.90
CA VAL A 207 -6.03 24.98 -5.72
C VAL A 207 -6.34 23.51 -6.02
N ALA A 208 -6.99 23.23 -7.15
CA ALA A 208 -7.31 21.86 -7.55
C ALA A 208 -6.05 21.02 -7.82
N ALA A 209 -5.01 21.60 -8.43
CA ALA A 209 -3.74 20.93 -8.66
C ALA A 209 -3.05 20.54 -7.34
N VAL A 210 -3.02 21.46 -6.36
CA VAL A 210 -2.48 21.19 -5.02
C VAL A 210 -3.27 20.09 -4.31
N VAL A 211 -4.61 20.14 -4.35
CA VAL A 211 -5.47 19.13 -3.70
C VAL A 211 -5.31 17.75 -4.33
N CYS A 212 -5.35 17.64 -5.66
CA CYS A 212 -5.19 16.35 -6.33
C CYS A 212 -3.82 15.72 -6.06
N ARG A 213 -2.77 16.54 -6.02
CA ARG A 213 -1.42 16.10 -5.67
C ARG A 213 -1.33 15.65 -4.21
N GLN A 214 -1.80 16.46 -3.26
CA GLN A 214 -1.75 16.14 -1.82
C GLN A 214 -2.47 14.83 -1.51
N LEU A 215 -3.60 14.55 -2.18
CA LEU A 215 -4.38 13.31 -1.97
C LEU A 215 -3.83 12.09 -2.73
N GLY A 216 -2.76 12.25 -3.52
CA GLY A 216 -2.22 11.20 -4.38
C GLY A 216 -3.22 10.75 -5.46
N CYS A 217 -4.02 11.69 -5.97
CA CYS A 217 -5.07 11.46 -6.97
C CYS A 217 -4.67 11.87 -8.39
N GLY A 218 -3.36 12.02 -8.63
CA GLY A 218 -2.80 12.48 -9.90
C GLY A 218 -3.03 13.98 -10.15
N SER A 219 -3.40 14.35 -11.38
CA SER A 219 -3.54 15.75 -11.81
C SER A 219 -5.00 16.23 -11.79
N SER A 220 -5.23 17.54 -11.72
CA SER A 220 -6.59 18.10 -11.82
C SER A 220 -7.14 17.95 -13.25
N VAL A 221 -8.41 17.54 -13.36
CA VAL A 221 -9.11 17.37 -14.65
C VAL A 221 -10.17 18.45 -14.83
N SER A 222 -10.98 18.69 -13.81
CA SER A 222 -11.98 19.75 -13.85
C SER A 222 -12.30 20.29 -12.48
N VAL A 223 -12.79 21.53 -12.47
CA VAL A 223 -13.15 22.27 -11.27
C VAL A 223 -14.54 22.86 -11.46
N LEU A 224 -15.41 22.68 -10.47
CA LEU A 224 -16.80 23.10 -10.50
C LEU A 224 -17.13 23.93 -9.24
N PRO A 225 -18.04 24.90 -9.35
CA PRO A 225 -18.57 25.59 -8.17
C PRO A 225 -19.26 24.58 -7.24
N GLY A 226 -18.87 24.59 -5.97
CA GLY A 226 -19.47 23.82 -4.89
C GLY A 226 -20.45 24.65 -4.05
N ASN A 227 -21.17 23.98 -3.15
CA ASN A 227 -22.11 24.62 -2.24
C ASN A 227 -21.39 25.27 -1.05
N THR A 228 -21.96 26.33 -0.46
CA THR A 228 -21.40 27.05 0.68
C THR A 228 -22.31 27.01 1.89
N THR A 229 -21.76 26.55 3.01
CA THR A 229 -22.42 26.71 4.31
C THR A 229 -21.47 27.24 5.38
N ARG A 230 -20.21 26.77 5.45
CA ARG A 230 -19.17 27.25 6.36
C ARG A 230 -17.76 26.99 5.82
N GLY A 231 -17.19 27.96 5.13
CA GLY A 231 -15.88 27.81 4.47
C GLY A 231 -14.96 29.00 4.60
N PHE A 232 -13.77 28.87 4.02
CA PHE A 232 -12.80 29.94 3.86
C PHE A 232 -12.17 29.85 2.47
N GLU A 233 -11.68 30.97 1.99
CA GLU A 233 -10.99 31.05 0.72
C GLU A 233 -9.49 30.77 0.89
N VAL A 234 -8.90 30.10 -0.09
CA VAL A 234 -7.45 29.94 -0.22
C VAL A 234 -7.00 30.47 -1.57
N TYR A 235 -5.76 30.91 -1.60
CA TYR A 235 -5.03 31.31 -2.79
C TYR A 235 -3.75 30.47 -2.86
N CYS A 236 -3.60 29.71 -3.92
CA CYS A 236 -2.40 28.92 -4.20
C CYS A 236 -1.72 29.44 -5.46
N TYR A 237 -0.41 29.23 -5.58
CA TYR A 237 0.37 29.43 -6.81
C TYR A 237 0.42 28.17 -7.69
N GLY A 238 0.00 27.02 -7.16
CA GLY A 238 -0.01 25.72 -7.85
C GLY A 238 1.28 24.90 -7.63
N SER A 239 2.35 25.53 -7.16
CA SER A 239 3.60 24.84 -6.83
C SER A 239 3.59 24.17 -5.46
N GLU A 240 2.70 24.59 -4.55
CA GLU A 240 2.64 24.16 -3.15
C GLU A 240 2.41 22.66 -2.99
N SER A 241 3.16 22.01 -2.10
CA SER A 241 3.06 20.57 -1.91
C SER A 241 1.73 20.15 -1.23
N ALA A 242 1.20 21.03 -0.39
CA ALA A 242 -0.02 20.81 0.38
C ALA A 242 -0.85 22.09 0.54
N LEU A 243 -2.16 21.93 0.73
CA LEU A 243 -3.12 23.02 0.83
C LEU A 243 -2.87 23.95 2.03
N ARG A 244 -2.22 23.47 3.08
CA ARG A 244 -1.84 24.26 4.28
C ARG A 244 -0.74 25.29 4.00
N GLU A 245 0.03 25.12 2.93
CA GLU A 245 1.02 26.08 2.45
C GLU A 245 0.36 27.23 1.68
N CYS A 246 -0.82 27.00 1.09
CA CYS A 246 -1.54 28.05 0.40
C CYS A 246 -1.95 29.20 1.34
N ARG A 247 -2.04 30.39 0.76
CA ARG A 247 -2.41 31.59 1.50
C ARG A 247 -3.89 31.55 1.84
N ARG A 248 -4.19 31.49 3.13
CA ARG A 248 -5.55 31.55 3.65
C ARG A 248 -6.09 32.98 3.60
N MET A 249 -7.28 33.14 3.06
CA MET A 249 -8.08 34.35 3.12
C MET A 249 -9.20 34.22 4.16
N ASN A 250 -9.61 35.33 4.76
CA ASN A 250 -10.67 35.38 5.76
C ASN A 250 -12.07 35.61 5.14
N TYR A 251 -12.18 35.58 3.82
CA TYR A 251 -13.45 35.73 3.12
C TYR A 251 -14.13 34.38 2.96
N LEU A 252 -15.46 34.40 3.03
CA LEU A 252 -16.31 33.28 2.65
C LEU A 252 -16.45 33.29 1.13
N SER A 253 -15.82 32.32 0.46
CA SER A 253 -15.98 32.09 -0.98
C SER A 253 -16.84 30.85 -1.26
N PRO A 254 -17.46 30.76 -2.46
CA PRO A 254 -18.05 29.53 -2.99
C PRO A 254 -17.14 28.32 -2.75
N GLY A 255 -17.71 27.20 -2.31
CA GLY A 255 -16.94 25.96 -2.16
C GLY A 255 -16.40 25.51 -3.51
N LEU A 256 -15.35 24.70 -3.49
CA LEU A 256 -14.76 24.15 -4.69
C LEU A 256 -15.10 22.65 -4.81
N THR A 257 -15.52 22.19 -5.97
CA THR A 257 -15.60 20.76 -6.29
C THR A 257 -14.50 20.43 -7.28
N VAL A 258 -13.68 19.43 -6.95
CA VAL A 258 -12.51 19.02 -7.74
C VAL A 258 -12.71 17.60 -8.26
N ILE A 259 -12.26 17.36 -9.50
CA ILE A 259 -12.17 16.03 -10.12
C ILE A 259 -10.73 15.84 -10.56
N CYS A 260 -10.08 14.78 -10.07
CA CYS A 260 -8.69 14.43 -10.38
C CYS A 260 -8.59 13.29 -11.40
N SER A 261 -7.38 13.05 -11.95
CA SER A 261 -7.13 12.04 -12.99
C SER A 261 -7.29 10.61 -12.49
N ASP A 262 -6.91 10.34 -11.25
CA ASP A 262 -6.90 8.98 -10.71
C ASP A 262 -8.24 8.68 -10.03
N LEU A 263 -9.32 9.00 -10.75
CA LEU A 263 -10.69 8.92 -10.29
C LEU A 263 -11.12 7.49 -9.99
N LEU A 264 -10.68 6.56 -10.84
CA LEU A 264 -11.07 5.15 -10.84
C LEU A 264 -10.12 4.33 -9.96
N VAL A 265 -10.68 3.52 -9.08
CA VAL A 265 -9.91 2.60 -8.24
C VAL A 265 -9.27 1.52 -9.10
N GLN A 266 -8.05 1.12 -8.71
CA GLN A 266 -7.32 0.03 -9.33
C GLN A 266 -8.20 -1.24 -9.41
N PRO A 267 -8.40 -1.82 -10.61
CA PRO A 267 -9.19 -3.04 -10.75
C PRO A 267 -8.42 -4.26 -10.25
N ASP A 268 -9.16 -5.23 -9.73
CA ASP A 268 -8.66 -6.54 -9.34
C ASP A 268 -8.61 -7.47 -10.55
N ILE A 269 -7.54 -8.24 -10.66
CA ILE A 269 -7.38 -9.32 -11.64
C ILE A 269 -7.29 -10.66 -10.91
N SER A 270 -8.09 -11.63 -11.36
CA SER A 270 -8.11 -12.98 -10.77
C SER A 270 -8.19 -14.05 -11.84
N LEU A 271 -7.67 -15.23 -11.50
CA LEU A 271 -7.71 -16.41 -12.35
C LEU A 271 -8.57 -17.49 -11.67
N THR A 272 -9.50 -18.03 -12.44
CA THR A 272 -10.35 -19.15 -12.02
C THR A 272 -10.29 -20.26 -13.05
N ASP A 273 -10.44 -21.49 -12.58
CA ASP A 273 -10.51 -22.66 -13.43
C ASP A 273 -11.72 -23.52 -13.05
N SER A 274 -12.23 -24.27 -14.03
CA SER A 274 -13.43 -25.08 -13.90
C SER A 274 -13.15 -26.56 -13.54
N MET A 275 -11.89 -27.02 -13.59
CA MET A 275 -11.55 -28.45 -13.57
C MET A 275 -10.34 -28.84 -12.69
N GLY A 276 -9.94 -28.00 -11.74
CA GLY A 276 -8.74 -28.19 -10.92
C GLY A 276 -7.43 -28.04 -11.70
N GLY A 277 -7.41 -27.19 -12.73
CA GLY A 277 -6.28 -26.98 -13.64
C GLY A 277 -5.16 -26.09 -13.10
N VAL A 278 -5.36 -25.48 -11.93
CA VAL A 278 -4.45 -24.50 -11.34
C VAL A 278 -3.61 -25.11 -10.21
N SER A 279 -2.29 -24.98 -10.31
CA SER A 279 -1.34 -25.23 -9.21
C SER A 279 -0.77 -23.91 -8.67
N ARG A 280 -0.37 -23.90 -7.39
CA ARG A 280 0.35 -22.77 -6.78
C ARG A 280 1.86 -22.98 -7.01
N GLY A 281 2.45 -22.18 -7.90
CA GLY A 281 3.89 -22.12 -8.09
C GLY A 281 4.56 -21.16 -7.10
N HIS A 282 5.89 -21.14 -7.08
CA HIS A 282 6.66 -20.18 -6.28
C HIS A 282 6.65 -18.74 -6.83
N GLN A 283 6.21 -18.53 -8.07
CA GLN A 283 6.21 -17.23 -8.77
C GLN A 283 4.82 -16.79 -9.27
N GLY A 284 3.75 -17.52 -8.92
CA GLY A 284 2.38 -17.22 -9.38
C GLY A 284 1.53 -18.47 -9.61
N PRO A 285 0.30 -18.31 -10.13
CA PRO A 285 -0.53 -19.43 -10.56
C PRO A 285 0.09 -20.13 -11.78
N GLU A 286 0.06 -21.45 -11.75
CA GLU A 286 0.48 -22.33 -12.83
C GLU A 286 -0.76 -23.02 -13.42
N MET A 287 -0.85 -23.07 -14.75
CA MET A 287 -2.00 -23.66 -15.46
C MET A 287 -1.57 -24.85 -16.30
N PHE A 288 -2.26 -25.98 -16.16
CA PHE A 288 -1.97 -27.16 -16.98
C PHE A 288 -2.42 -26.98 -18.43
N ARG A 289 -1.55 -27.37 -19.37
CA ARG A 289 -1.83 -27.35 -20.81
C ARG A 289 -3.10 -28.15 -21.14
N GLY A 290 -3.95 -27.58 -22.00
CA GLY A 290 -5.21 -28.17 -22.47
C GLY A 290 -6.42 -27.95 -21.57
N TYR A 291 -6.25 -27.34 -20.40
CA TYR A 291 -7.36 -26.99 -19.51
C TYR A 291 -7.91 -25.59 -19.83
N SER A 292 -9.21 -25.42 -19.62
CA SER A 292 -9.85 -24.10 -19.72
C SER A 292 -9.61 -23.27 -18.46
N PHE A 293 -9.38 -21.99 -18.62
CA PHE A 293 -9.30 -21.03 -17.53
C PHE A 293 -10.02 -19.73 -17.88
N THR A 294 -10.36 -18.96 -16.85
CA THR A 294 -11.02 -17.68 -16.99
C THR A 294 -10.24 -16.63 -16.21
N ILE A 295 -9.86 -15.55 -16.90
CA ILE A 295 -9.35 -14.36 -16.24
C ILE A 295 -10.55 -13.44 -15.99
N THR A 296 -10.73 -13.03 -14.74
CA THR A 296 -11.80 -12.12 -14.35
C THR A 296 -11.20 -10.82 -13.86
N CYS A 297 -11.59 -9.73 -14.52
CA CYS A 297 -11.30 -8.37 -14.07
C CYS A 297 -12.52 -7.85 -13.31
N SER A 298 -12.33 -7.21 -12.16
CA SER A 298 -13.40 -6.58 -11.39
C SER A 298 -12.97 -5.26 -10.78
N THR A 299 -13.92 -4.38 -10.49
CA THR A 299 -13.67 -3.12 -9.78
C THR A 299 -14.74 -2.87 -8.74
N GLN A 300 -14.47 -1.96 -7.79
CA GLN A 300 -15.46 -1.56 -6.81
C GLN A 300 -16.59 -0.74 -7.47
N PRO A 301 -17.85 -0.85 -7.01
CA PRO A 301 -18.98 -0.10 -7.57
C PRO A 301 -18.88 1.42 -7.32
N GLN A 302 -18.16 2.15 -8.16
CA GLN A 302 -18.03 3.62 -8.07
C GLN A 302 -18.98 4.35 -9.02
N TYR A 303 -18.98 3.91 -10.28
CA TYR A 303 -19.75 4.51 -11.36
C TYR A 303 -20.38 3.41 -12.22
N PRO A 304 -21.58 3.65 -12.77
CA PRO A 304 -22.20 2.69 -13.69
C PRO A 304 -21.41 2.60 -14.99
N GLY A 305 -21.44 1.42 -15.63
CA GLY A 305 -20.87 1.22 -16.97
C GLY A 305 -19.35 0.98 -17.00
N GLY A 306 -18.75 1.33 -18.14
CA GLY A 306 -17.34 1.11 -18.45
C GLY A 306 -17.04 -0.22 -19.14
N SER A 307 -15.76 -0.45 -19.43
CA SER A 307 -15.26 -1.67 -20.08
C SER A 307 -13.89 -2.05 -19.56
N PHE A 308 -13.61 -3.35 -19.54
CA PHE A 308 -12.29 -3.89 -19.23
C PHE A 308 -11.57 -4.27 -20.52
N LEU A 309 -10.34 -3.82 -20.63
CA LEU A 309 -9.36 -4.24 -21.63
C LEU A 309 -8.35 -5.15 -20.93
N LEU A 310 -8.41 -6.45 -21.23
CA LEU A 310 -7.37 -7.39 -20.83
C LEU A 310 -6.19 -7.23 -21.78
N THR A 311 -5.03 -6.86 -21.23
CA THR A 311 -3.77 -6.81 -21.98
C THR A 311 -2.91 -8.01 -21.64
N PHE A 312 -2.21 -8.54 -22.65
CA PHE A 312 -1.34 -9.69 -22.47
C PHE A 312 -0.02 -9.50 -23.22
N THR A 313 1.06 -9.43 -22.44
CA THR A 313 2.42 -9.11 -22.92
C THR A 313 3.08 -10.25 -23.70
N GLY A 314 2.74 -11.51 -23.42
CA GLY A 314 3.37 -12.67 -24.06
C GLY A 314 3.10 -12.76 -25.57
N SER A 315 1.90 -12.37 -26.02
CA SER A 315 1.51 -12.41 -27.44
C SER A 315 1.06 -11.04 -28.00
N ASN A 316 1.27 -9.95 -27.27
CA ASN A 316 0.80 -8.59 -27.59
C ASN A 316 -0.68 -8.57 -28.04
N ARG A 317 -1.53 -9.29 -27.32
CA ARG A 317 -2.96 -9.42 -27.63
C ARG A 317 -3.75 -8.66 -26.59
N THR A 318 -4.81 -8.00 -27.06
CA THR A 318 -5.76 -7.32 -26.19
C THR A 318 -7.18 -7.81 -26.45
N GLN A 319 -7.99 -7.89 -25.40
CA GLN A 319 -9.40 -8.25 -25.49
C GLN A 319 -10.21 -7.28 -24.65
N THR A 320 -11.28 -6.73 -25.23
CA THR A 320 -12.18 -5.81 -24.53
C THR A 320 -13.51 -6.49 -24.24
N GLN A 321 -14.03 -6.29 -23.03
CA GLN A 321 -15.35 -6.72 -22.62
C GLN A 321 -16.05 -5.59 -21.85
N PRO A 322 -17.37 -5.39 -22.03
CA PRO A 322 -18.11 -4.43 -21.23
C PRO A 322 -18.14 -4.88 -19.76
N ALA A 323 -18.10 -3.92 -18.84
CA ALA A 323 -18.25 -4.21 -17.43
C ALA A 323 -19.72 -4.53 -17.12
N VAL A 324 -19.99 -5.79 -16.78
CA VAL A 324 -21.32 -6.25 -16.32
C VAL A 324 -21.23 -6.49 -14.83
N ASN A 325 -22.03 -5.75 -14.06
CA ASN A 325 -21.98 -5.78 -12.59
C ASN A 325 -20.57 -5.52 -12.04
N HIS A 326 -19.88 -4.52 -12.60
CA HIS A 326 -18.50 -4.13 -12.26
C HIS A 326 -17.44 -5.21 -12.49
N SER A 327 -17.73 -6.19 -13.35
CA SER A 327 -16.80 -7.27 -13.68
C SER A 327 -16.85 -7.65 -15.16
N ALA A 328 -15.78 -8.26 -15.65
CA ALA A 328 -15.73 -8.88 -16.96
C ALA A 328 -14.91 -10.17 -16.92
N ALA A 329 -15.42 -11.21 -17.58
CA ALA A 329 -14.78 -12.51 -17.65
C ALA A 329 -14.25 -12.80 -19.06
N PHE A 330 -12.99 -13.19 -19.14
CA PHE A 330 -12.26 -13.52 -20.36
C PHE A 330 -11.97 -15.02 -20.37
N LEU A 331 -12.66 -15.73 -21.25
CA LEU A 331 -12.65 -17.20 -21.31
C LEU A 331 -11.56 -17.71 -22.26
N PHE A 332 -10.69 -18.58 -21.75
CA PHE A 332 -9.67 -19.28 -22.52
C PHE A 332 -10.00 -20.79 -22.53
N PRO A 333 -10.49 -21.33 -23.66
CA PRO A 333 -11.00 -22.71 -23.70
C PRO A 333 -9.94 -23.78 -23.49
N ALA A 334 -8.69 -23.52 -23.89
CA ALA A 334 -7.58 -24.46 -23.74
C ALA A 334 -6.26 -23.71 -23.59
N ALA A 335 -5.57 -23.93 -22.48
CA ALA A 335 -4.24 -23.35 -22.23
C ALA A 335 -3.18 -23.98 -23.13
N ASP A 336 -2.31 -23.14 -23.69
CA ASP A 336 -1.12 -23.50 -24.46
C ASP A 336 0.01 -22.52 -24.16
N ASP A 337 1.21 -22.78 -24.68
CA ASP A 337 2.42 -21.99 -24.37
C ASP A 337 2.31 -20.52 -24.80
N SER A 338 1.40 -20.19 -25.72
CA SER A 338 1.17 -18.80 -26.11
C SER A 338 0.47 -17.99 -25.03
N HIS A 339 -0.15 -18.63 -24.04
CA HIS A 339 -0.83 -17.98 -22.91
C HIS A 339 0.10 -17.75 -21.70
N GLN A 340 1.39 -18.05 -21.82
CA GLN A 340 2.36 -17.78 -20.75
C GLN A 340 2.80 -16.31 -20.78
N GLY A 341 2.79 -15.64 -19.62
CA GLY A 341 3.26 -14.25 -19.50
C GLY A 341 2.50 -13.44 -18.45
N ASN A 342 2.61 -12.12 -18.55
CA ASN A 342 1.95 -11.19 -17.63
C ASN A 342 0.68 -10.63 -18.25
N TYR A 343 -0.38 -10.61 -17.44
CA TYR A 343 -1.69 -10.06 -17.74
C TYR A 343 -1.96 -8.82 -16.89
N SER A 344 -2.57 -7.80 -17.46
CA SER A 344 -3.15 -6.66 -16.73
C SER A 344 -4.57 -6.35 -17.24
N CYS A 345 -5.41 -5.85 -16.36
CA CYS A 345 -6.74 -5.35 -16.68
C CYS A 345 -6.70 -3.82 -16.67
N VAL A 346 -7.03 -3.18 -17.79
CA VAL A 346 -7.27 -1.74 -17.87
C VAL A 346 -8.78 -1.51 -17.84
N TYR A 347 -9.28 -0.77 -16.86
CA TYR A 347 -10.69 -0.40 -16.73
C TYR A 347 -10.89 1.03 -17.24
N ASP A 348 -11.69 1.18 -18.30
CA ASP A 348 -12.04 2.47 -18.90
C ASP A 348 -13.49 2.82 -18.56
N ASN A 349 -13.73 4.08 -18.16
CA ASN A 349 -15.08 4.61 -17.95
C ASN A 349 -15.20 6.08 -18.36
N TYR A 350 -16.37 6.45 -18.90
CA TYR A 350 -16.71 7.80 -19.29
C TYR A 350 -17.67 8.42 -18.27
N VAL A 351 -17.15 9.29 -17.42
CA VAL A 351 -17.89 9.91 -16.30
C VAL A 351 -17.57 11.41 -16.29
N PHE A 352 -18.52 12.26 -15.87
CA PHE A 352 -18.33 13.72 -15.84
C PHE A 352 -17.88 14.32 -17.19
N SER A 353 -18.29 13.72 -18.30
CA SER A 353 -17.88 14.10 -19.67
C SER A 353 -16.40 13.91 -20.00
N HIS A 354 -15.67 13.12 -19.21
CA HIS A 354 -14.25 12.79 -19.41
C HIS A 354 -14.04 11.28 -19.41
N ASN A 355 -13.00 10.82 -20.11
CA ASN A 355 -12.57 9.43 -20.06
C ASN A 355 -11.54 9.27 -18.94
N PHE A 356 -11.73 8.23 -18.13
CA PHE A 356 -10.80 7.83 -17.10
C PHE A 356 -10.40 6.38 -17.32
N SER A 357 -9.16 6.06 -16.99
CA SER A 357 -8.61 4.71 -17.07
C SER A 357 -7.86 4.38 -15.79
N SER A 358 -7.85 3.11 -15.40
CA SER A 358 -7.07 2.59 -14.28
C SER A 358 -6.59 1.17 -14.60
N GLU A 359 -5.37 0.82 -14.19
CA GLU A 359 -4.72 -0.44 -14.54
C GLU A 359 -4.44 -1.29 -13.30
N SER A 360 -4.77 -2.58 -13.38
CA SER A 360 -4.53 -3.56 -12.31
C SER A 360 -3.06 -3.84 -12.09
N GLU A 361 -2.76 -4.47 -10.96
CA GLU A 361 -1.51 -5.20 -10.78
C GLU A 361 -1.31 -6.29 -11.86
N LEU A 362 -0.06 -6.70 -12.06
CA LEU A 362 0.30 -7.74 -13.02
C LEU A 362 0.01 -9.13 -12.46
N LEU A 363 -0.71 -9.95 -13.25
CA LEU A 363 -0.87 -11.38 -13.00
C LEU A 363 0.07 -12.18 -13.90
N SER A 364 1.11 -12.79 -13.32
CA SER A 364 2.04 -13.67 -14.02
C SER A 364 1.51 -15.12 -14.08
N LEU A 365 1.26 -15.62 -15.28
CA LEU A 365 0.77 -16.98 -15.53
C LEU A 365 1.85 -17.84 -16.18
N THR A 366 2.07 -19.03 -15.63
CA THR A 366 2.98 -20.03 -16.21
C THR A 366 2.20 -21.25 -16.69
N ILE A 367 2.53 -21.76 -17.89
CA ILE A 367 1.87 -22.95 -18.45
C ILE A 367 2.75 -24.18 -18.23
N THR A 368 2.18 -25.21 -17.60
CA THR A 368 2.90 -26.44 -17.25
C THR A 368 2.30 -27.65 -17.94
N ALA A 369 3.10 -28.70 -18.11
CA ALA A 369 2.61 -29.96 -18.67
C ALA A 369 1.61 -30.60 -17.69
N SER A 370 0.45 -31.04 -18.20
CA SER A 370 -0.52 -31.78 -17.37
C SER A 370 0.13 -33.04 -16.78
N PRO A 371 -0.12 -33.38 -15.50
CA PRO A 371 0.37 -34.62 -14.88
C PRO A 371 -0.46 -35.85 -15.29
N LEU A 372 -1.64 -35.67 -15.90
CA LEU A 372 -2.54 -36.76 -16.28
C LEU A 372 -1.90 -37.80 -17.22
N PRO A 373 -1.15 -37.44 -18.28
CA PRO A 373 -0.46 -38.42 -19.11
C PRO A 373 0.55 -39.23 -18.30
N ALA A 374 1.31 -38.59 -17.39
CA ALA A 374 2.27 -39.30 -16.55
C ALA A 374 1.59 -40.27 -15.57
N PHE A 375 0.45 -39.88 -14.98
CA PHE A 375 -0.32 -40.72 -14.08
C PHE A 375 -0.93 -41.92 -14.81
N ILE A 376 -1.53 -41.69 -15.99
CA ILE A 376 -2.10 -42.74 -16.85
C ILE A 376 -1.00 -43.68 -17.33
N ILE A 377 0.14 -43.16 -17.82
CA ILE A 377 1.28 -43.97 -18.26
C ILE A 377 1.79 -44.82 -17.10
N ARG A 378 1.97 -44.25 -15.90
CA ARG A 378 2.43 -45.00 -14.72
C ARG A 378 1.48 -46.13 -14.35
N HIS A 379 0.17 -45.89 -14.36
CA HIS A 379 -0.82 -46.91 -14.02
C HIS A 379 -0.92 -48.00 -15.10
N VAL A 380 -0.93 -47.62 -16.37
CA VAL A 380 -0.95 -48.57 -17.50
C VAL A 380 0.32 -49.42 -17.52
N VAL A 381 1.50 -48.83 -17.28
CA VAL A 381 2.77 -49.56 -17.19
C VAL A 381 2.76 -50.52 -16.00
N VAL A 382 2.25 -50.12 -14.82
CA VAL A 382 2.12 -51.02 -13.66
C VAL A 382 1.18 -52.18 -13.98
N VAL A 383 0.03 -51.92 -14.60
CA VAL A 383 -0.92 -52.97 -15.01
C VAL A 383 -0.28 -53.91 -16.04
N LEU A 384 0.45 -53.39 -17.03
CA LEU A 384 1.17 -54.20 -18.00
C LEU A 384 2.26 -55.06 -17.34
N MET A 385 3.02 -54.51 -16.39
CA MET A 385 4.04 -55.26 -15.63
C MET A 385 3.42 -56.35 -14.75
N LEU A 386 2.24 -56.11 -14.16
CA LEU A 386 1.49 -57.13 -13.44
C LEU A 386 1.00 -58.24 -14.39
N LEU A 387 0.49 -57.87 -15.57
CA LEU A 387 0.03 -58.84 -16.57
C LEU A 387 1.20 -59.67 -17.14
N THR A 388 2.36 -59.07 -17.40
CA THR A 388 3.56 -59.81 -17.81
C THR A 388 4.09 -60.70 -16.68
N GLY A 389 4.04 -60.24 -15.43
CA GLY A 389 4.34 -61.06 -14.25
C GLY A 389 3.43 -62.28 -14.11
N ILE A 390 2.12 -62.09 -14.27
CA ILE A 390 1.13 -63.19 -14.20
C ILE A 390 1.33 -64.18 -15.35
N THR A 391 1.57 -63.70 -16.57
CA THR A 391 1.76 -64.57 -17.75
C THR A 391 3.10 -65.33 -17.70
N THR A 392 4.18 -64.70 -17.28
CA THR A 392 5.48 -65.38 -17.06
C THR A 392 5.38 -66.42 -15.95
N SER A 393 4.69 -66.11 -14.84
CA SER A 393 4.41 -67.09 -13.78
C SER A 393 3.56 -68.26 -14.29
N TYR A 394 2.51 -68.00 -15.08
CA TYR A 394 1.70 -69.04 -15.71
C TYR A 394 2.50 -69.95 -16.67
N LEU A 395 3.44 -69.38 -17.44
CA LEU A 395 4.31 -70.15 -18.34
C LEU A 395 5.40 -70.92 -17.57
N TYR A 396 5.96 -70.35 -16.51
CA TYR A 396 6.96 -70.99 -15.66
C TYR A 396 6.37 -72.16 -14.85
N TYR A 397 5.12 -72.06 -14.40
CA TYR A 397 4.40 -73.18 -13.79
C TYR A 397 3.84 -74.19 -14.81
N LYS A 398 4.05 -73.96 -16.11
CA LYS A 398 3.63 -74.87 -17.19
C LYS A 398 4.80 -75.63 -17.84
N PRO A 399 5.63 -76.33 -17.04
CA PRO A 399 6.09 -77.65 -17.46
C PRO A 399 6.02 -78.66 -16.31
N THR A 400 4.83 -79.21 -16.04
CA THR A 400 4.64 -80.50 -15.34
C THR A 400 3.25 -81.11 -15.59
N ARG A 401 2.66 -80.87 -16.77
CA ARG A 401 1.43 -81.56 -17.22
C ARG A 401 1.59 -82.25 -18.58
N ARG A 402 2.77 -82.82 -18.83
CA ARG A 402 3.01 -83.83 -19.87
C ARG A 402 3.26 -85.22 -19.27
N GLN A 403 2.55 -85.57 -18.20
CA GLN A 403 2.41 -86.96 -17.76
C GLN A 403 1.04 -87.11 -17.11
N LYS A 404 0.33 -88.20 -17.43
CA LYS A 404 -0.99 -88.60 -16.93
C LYS A 404 -2.21 -88.00 -17.67
N ARG A 405 -2.39 -88.43 -18.92
CA ARG A 405 -3.64 -89.14 -19.24
C ARG A 405 -3.34 -90.62 -19.08
N VAL A 406 -4.17 -91.33 -18.32
CA VAL A 406 -4.71 -92.68 -18.62
C VAL A 406 -5.23 -93.30 -17.31
N ASN A 407 -6.55 -93.53 -17.34
CA ASN A 407 -7.36 -94.54 -16.64
C ASN A 407 -7.86 -94.31 -15.20
N ARG A 408 -9.18 -94.06 -15.15
CA ARG A 408 -10.25 -94.70 -14.35
C ARG A 408 -9.83 -95.62 -13.21
N VAL A 409 -10.57 -95.45 -12.11
CA VAL A 409 -11.24 -96.41 -11.18
C VAL A 409 -11.21 -95.69 -9.81
N SER A 410 -12.18 -95.68 -8.90
CA SER A 410 -13.62 -95.94 -8.83
C SER A 410 -13.98 -95.67 -7.35
N SER A 411 -15.11 -95.02 -7.07
CA SER A 411 -15.94 -95.18 -5.85
C SER A 411 -15.41 -94.78 -4.45
N MET A 412 -16.29 -94.02 -3.77
CA MET A 412 -16.63 -94.02 -2.34
C MET A 412 -15.76 -93.24 -1.33
N ASP A 413 -16.24 -92.03 -1.05
CA ASP A 413 -16.74 -91.52 0.25
C ASP A 413 -15.91 -91.70 1.53
N LEU A 414 -15.48 -90.54 2.08
CA LEU A 414 -15.49 -90.29 3.52
C LEU A 414 -16.03 -88.87 3.81
N TYR A 415 -17.22 -88.85 4.42
CA TYR A 415 -17.80 -87.91 5.40
C TYR A 415 -16.73 -87.29 6.36
N VAL A 416 -16.86 -86.13 7.01
CA VAL A 416 -18.00 -85.30 7.49
C VAL A 416 -17.56 -83.82 7.63
N ASN A 417 -18.52 -82.91 7.39
CA ASN A 417 -18.60 -81.46 7.62
C ASN A 417 -17.91 -80.84 8.84
N ALA A 418 -17.56 -79.55 8.73
CA ALA A 418 -17.98 -78.54 9.71
C ALA A 418 -17.92 -77.12 9.12
N MET A 419 -19.10 -76.50 9.04
CA MET A 419 -19.32 -75.08 8.83
C MET A 419 -19.42 -74.40 10.21
N GLU A 420 -19.00 -73.13 10.26
CA GLU A 420 -19.46 -72.07 11.16
C GLU A 420 -18.90 -71.88 12.60
N MET A 421 -18.22 -70.72 12.71
CA MET A 421 -18.56 -69.57 13.57
C MET A 421 -18.13 -69.51 15.06
N VAL A 422 -17.59 -68.32 15.37
CA VAL A 422 -17.55 -67.59 16.67
C VAL A 422 -16.40 -67.89 17.65
N SER A 423 -15.46 -66.93 17.66
CA SER A 423 -14.80 -66.23 18.78
C SER A 423 -14.27 -66.94 20.05
N LEU A 424 -13.03 -66.54 20.39
CA LEU A 424 -12.51 -66.08 21.69
C LEU A 424 -11.88 -67.04 22.73
N SER A 425 -10.84 -66.47 23.35
CA SER A 425 -10.14 -66.78 24.62
C SER A 425 -8.93 -67.73 24.51
N SER A 426 -7.67 -67.35 24.78
CA SER A 426 -6.97 -66.52 25.80
C SER A 426 -6.53 -67.27 27.07
N ARG A 427 -5.32 -66.89 27.54
CA ARG A 427 -4.60 -67.09 28.83
C ARG A 427 -3.40 -68.06 28.80
N ALA A 428 -2.28 -67.83 29.49
CA ALA A 428 -1.70 -66.68 30.22
C ALA A 428 -0.32 -67.09 30.80
N GLU A 429 0.60 -66.14 30.98
CA GLU A 429 1.63 -66.01 32.05
C GLU A 429 2.26 -64.59 31.88
N ALA A 430 1.92 -63.57 32.67
CA ALA A 430 2.51 -63.05 33.94
C ALA A 430 3.99 -62.58 33.81
N GLY A 431 4.49 -61.37 34.14
CA GLY A 431 4.07 -60.06 34.74
C GLY A 431 5.33 -59.11 34.73
N PRO A 432 5.50 -58.06 35.58
CA PRO A 432 4.64 -56.91 35.95
C PRO A 432 5.36 -55.51 35.91
N GLY A 433 4.59 -54.43 36.18
CA GLY A 433 5.05 -53.07 36.58
C GLY A 433 4.90 -52.01 35.47
N GLU A 434 4.32 -50.82 35.63
CA GLU A 434 4.03 -49.99 36.80
C GLU A 434 2.99 -48.90 36.40
N GLU A 435 2.47 -48.18 37.38
CA GLU A 435 1.14 -47.56 37.48
C GLU A 435 1.18 -46.01 37.39
N ARG A 436 -0.01 -45.42 37.17
CA ARG A 436 -0.51 -44.02 37.42
C ARG A 436 -0.80 -43.20 36.16
N ALA A 437 -2.07 -42.98 35.78
CA ALA A 437 -3.18 -42.25 36.43
C ALA A 437 -3.21 -40.76 36.03
N ALA A 438 -4.23 -40.42 35.23
CA ALA A 438 -5.27 -39.41 35.53
C ALA A 438 -4.87 -38.02 35.01
N GLN A 439 -5.73 -37.19 34.45
CA GLN A 439 -7.19 -37.04 34.58
C GLN A 439 -7.63 -36.14 33.41
N GLY A 440 -8.82 -36.37 32.86
CA GLY A 440 -9.55 -35.29 32.20
C GLY A 440 -10.31 -34.47 33.25
N THR A 441 -10.64 -33.24 32.89
CA THR A 441 -11.87 -32.54 33.27
C THR A 441 -12.00 -31.26 32.45
N GLU A 442 -13.24 -31.03 31.99
CA GLU A 442 -13.86 -29.79 31.48
C GLU A 442 -13.50 -29.26 30.09
#